data_AF-A0A7G5ZL72-F1
#
_entry.id   AF-A0A7G5ZL72-F1
#
_cell.length_a   1.000
_cell.length_b   1.000
_cell.length_c   1.000
_cell.angle_alpha   90.00
_cell.angle_beta   90.00
_cell.angle_gamma   90.00
#
_symmetry.space_group_name_H-M   'P 1'
#
loop_
_entity.id
_entity.type
_entity.pdbx_description
1 polymer ?
#
loop_
_entity_poly.entity_id
_entity_poly.type
_entity_poly.pdbx_seq_one_letter_code
_entity_poly.pdbx_strand_id
1 'polypeptide(L)'
;MTRKTPSACIALAFILALSGCAAQPALSERDAAALAQLDAIAGPTSGVAAEVTTGTECWLPSAHALEEGVDSDTAWRVLCRVHYTSPTGDRYQDTTCIGDFASDPMLDHCYRWTHYDFAEVFEDHPGVSTG
;
A
#
# COMPACT_ATOMS: atom_id res chain seq x y z
N MET A 1 -69.18 24.60 8.65
CA MET A 1 -68.00 24.08 7.93
C MET A 1 -66.80 24.08 8.88
N THR A 2 -66.43 22.85 9.29
CA THR A 2 -65.08 22.31 9.58
C THR A 2 -64.09 23.05 10.52
N ARG A 3 -63.84 22.41 11.68
CA ARG A 3 -62.69 22.57 12.60
C ARG A 3 -61.35 22.20 11.93
N LYS A 4 -60.23 22.79 12.39
CA LYS A 4 -59.03 22.06 12.90
C LYS A 4 -57.92 23.00 13.37
N THR A 5 -57.43 22.71 14.57
CA THR A 5 -56.27 23.28 15.28
C THR A 5 -54.98 22.46 14.96
N PRO A 6 -53.81 22.72 15.58
CA PRO A 6 -52.53 23.10 14.98
C PRO A 6 -51.54 21.93 14.74
N SER A 7 -50.46 22.14 13.98
CA SER A 7 -49.27 21.26 13.88
C SER A 7 -48.25 21.94 12.96
N ALA A 8 -46.93 21.86 13.12
CA ALA A 8 -46.06 21.34 14.16
C ALA A 8 -44.68 22.00 13.86
N CYS A 9 -44.00 22.50 14.89
CA CYS A 9 -42.61 22.95 14.75
C CYS A 9 -41.73 21.73 14.49
N ILE A 10 -41.26 21.55 13.26
CA ILE A 10 -40.26 20.52 12.93
C ILE A 10 -38.91 21.06 13.40
N ALA A 11 -38.46 20.58 14.56
CA ALA A 11 -37.10 20.75 15.03
C ALA A 11 -36.16 19.94 14.14
N LEU A 12 -35.32 20.62 13.35
CA LEU A 12 -34.21 19.99 12.63
C LEU A 12 -33.17 19.52 13.66
N ALA A 13 -33.11 18.20 13.87
CA ALA A 13 -31.99 17.56 14.53
C ALA A 13 -30.80 17.53 13.55
N PHE A 14 -29.85 18.45 13.72
CA PHE A 14 -28.52 18.35 13.09
C PHE A 14 -27.73 17.28 13.85
N ILE A 15 -27.80 16.03 13.36
CA ILE A 15 -26.86 14.98 13.78
C ILE A 15 -25.55 15.28 13.03
N LEU A 16 -24.64 15.99 13.70
CA LEU A 16 -23.24 16.09 13.29
C LEU A 16 -22.64 14.69 13.38
N ALA A 17 -22.59 14.01 12.24
CA ALA A 17 -21.79 12.81 12.06
C ALA A 17 -20.32 13.20 12.27
N LEU A 18 -19.79 12.87 13.45
CA LEU A 18 -18.36 12.84 13.73
C LEU A 18 -17.75 11.77 12.82
N SER A 19 -17.40 12.17 11.61
CA SER A 19 -16.51 11.42 10.73
C SER A 19 -15.13 11.49 11.40
N GLY A 20 -14.88 10.55 12.30
CA GLY A 20 -13.57 10.31 12.86
C GLY A 20 -12.65 9.86 11.74
N CYS A 21 -12.02 10.83 11.07
CA CYS A 21 -10.84 10.59 10.27
C CYS A 21 -9.76 10.18 11.27
N ALA A 22 -9.62 8.86 11.52
CA ALA A 22 -8.46 8.36 12.22
C ALA A 22 -7.25 8.74 11.38
N ALA A 23 -6.45 9.69 11.87
CA ALA A 23 -5.21 10.08 11.21
C ALA A 23 -4.33 8.82 11.12
N GLN A 24 -4.03 8.38 9.91
CA GLN A 24 -3.05 7.31 9.72
C GLN A 24 -1.73 7.76 10.37
N PRO A 25 -1.04 6.89 11.10
CA PRO A 25 0.26 7.23 11.68
C PRO A 25 1.18 7.72 10.57
N ALA A 26 1.86 8.85 10.81
CA ALA A 26 2.83 9.38 9.87
C ALA A 26 3.96 8.35 9.65
N LEU A 27 4.37 8.19 8.38
CA LEU A 27 5.48 7.31 8.03
C LEU A 27 6.78 7.79 8.68
N SER A 28 7.65 6.84 9.01
CA SER A 28 9.03 7.16 9.39
C SER A 28 9.79 7.72 8.19
N GLU A 29 10.82 8.54 8.41
CA GLU A 29 11.64 9.09 7.32
C GLU A 29 12.29 7.98 6.48
N ARG A 30 12.72 6.89 7.11
CA ARG A 30 13.33 5.75 6.40
C ARG A 30 12.32 5.01 5.53
N ASP A 31 11.09 4.81 6.00
CA ASP A 31 10.05 4.17 5.19
C ASP A 31 9.62 5.09 4.06
N ALA A 32 9.50 6.40 4.30
CA ALA A 32 9.19 7.35 3.24
C ALA A 32 10.26 7.34 2.13
N ALA A 33 11.54 7.30 2.49
CA ALA A 33 12.64 7.20 1.53
C ALA A 33 12.63 5.87 0.76
N ALA A 34 12.40 4.75 1.45
CA ALA A 34 12.34 3.44 0.82
C ALA A 34 11.12 3.30 -0.10
N LEU A 35 9.93 3.77 0.32
CA LEU A 35 8.72 3.77 -0.51
C LEU A 35 8.88 4.63 -1.76
N ALA A 36 9.61 5.75 -1.69
CA ALA A 36 9.92 6.57 -2.87
C ALA A 36 10.80 5.82 -3.89
N GLN A 37 11.77 5.00 -3.44
CA GLN A 37 12.55 4.16 -4.36
C GLN A 37 11.72 2.97 -4.88
N LEU A 38 10.89 2.36 -4.02
CA LEU A 38 10.00 1.27 -4.42
C LEU A 38 9.02 1.71 -5.51
N ASP A 39 8.44 2.90 -5.39
CA ASP A 39 7.56 3.49 -6.41
C ASP A 39 8.22 3.55 -7.79
N ALA A 40 9.48 4.01 -7.81
CA ALA A 40 10.25 4.14 -9.04
C ALA A 40 10.68 2.80 -9.66
N ILE A 41 10.73 1.72 -8.88
CA ILE A 41 11.39 0.46 -9.29
C ILE A 41 10.39 -0.68 -9.48
N ALA A 42 9.41 -0.84 -8.59
CA ALA A 42 8.52 -1.99 -8.58
C ALA A 42 7.67 -2.09 -9.86
N GLY A 43 7.10 -0.96 -10.31
CA GLY A 43 6.35 -0.88 -11.57
C GLY A 43 7.19 -1.37 -12.77
N PRO A 44 8.31 -0.70 -13.09
CA PRO A 44 9.18 -1.07 -14.21
C PRO A 44 9.75 -2.49 -14.16
N THR A 45 9.97 -3.05 -12.97
CA THR A 45 10.57 -4.38 -12.80
C THR A 45 9.55 -5.52 -12.68
N SER A 46 8.25 -5.21 -12.56
CA SER A 46 7.17 -6.20 -12.47
C SER A 46 6.98 -7.06 -13.72
N GLY A 47 7.44 -6.59 -14.87
CA GLY A 47 7.16 -7.18 -16.18
C GLY A 47 5.79 -6.79 -16.76
N VAL A 48 5.05 -5.89 -16.10
CA VAL A 48 3.84 -5.24 -16.64
C VAL A 48 4.28 -4.04 -17.49
N ALA A 49 3.61 -3.84 -18.63
CA ALA A 49 3.89 -2.69 -19.49
C ALA A 49 3.49 -1.37 -18.80
N ALA A 50 4.40 -0.40 -18.77
CA ALA A 50 4.23 0.82 -17.99
C ALA A 50 2.97 1.63 -18.38
N GLU A 51 2.55 1.55 -19.64
CA GLU A 51 1.37 2.24 -20.16
C GLU A 51 0.03 1.70 -19.65
N VAL A 52 0.00 0.50 -19.06
CA VAL A 52 -1.22 -0.09 -18.47
C VAL A 52 -1.18 -0.15 -16.95
N THR A 53 -0.05 0.14 -16.33
CA THR A 53 0.10 0.24 -14.88
C THR A 53 -0.69 1.42 -14.34
N THR A 54 -1.51 1.19 -13.32
CA THR A 54 -2.38 2.20 -12.70
C THR A 54 -1.93 2.62 -11.31
N GLY A 55 -1.05 1.84 -10.67
CA GLY A 55 -0.46 2.19 -9.38
C GLY A 55 0.36 1.06 -8.78
N THR A 56 1.10 1.40 -7.73
CA THR A 56 1.89 0.44 -6.95
C THR A 56 1.53 0.57 -5.47
N GLU A 57 1.39 -0.56 -4.79
CA GLU A 57 1.21 -0.63 -3.34
C GLU A 57 2.30 -1.51 -2.76
N CYS A 58 3.06 -1.01 -1.79
CA CYS A 58 4.17 -1.75 -1.18
C CYS A 58 3.97 -1.88 0.33
N TRP A 59 4.44 -3.00 0.86
CA TRP A 59 4.47 -3.23 2.30
C TRP A 59 5.58 -2.38 2.91
N LEU A 60 5.44 -2.00 4.19
CA LEU A 60 6.39 -1.11 4.86
C LEU A 60 7.73 -1.81 5.13
N PRO A 61 8.86 -1.32 4.57
CA PRO A 61 10.16 -1.96 4.77
C PRO A 61 10.55 -2.13 6.24
N SER A 62 10.20 -1.17 7.11
CA SER A 62 10.49 -1.29 8.54
C SER A 62 9.74 -2.40 9.28
N ALA A 63 8.59 -2.81 8.77
CA ALA A 63 7.80 -3.91 9.33
C ALA A 63 8.24 -5.29 8.82
N HIS A 64 9.09 -5.32 7.78
CA HIS A 64 9.56 -6.54 7.12
C HIS A 64 11.09 -6.58 7.02
N ALA A 65 11.75 -6.24 8.13
CA ALA A 65 13.18 -6.46 8.29
C ALA A 65 13.48 -7.97 8.23
N LEU A 66 14.59 -8.34 7.60
CA LEU A 66 15.03 -9.72 7.58
C LEU A 66 15.62 -10.09 8.96
N GLU A 67 15.14 -11.20 9.54
CA GLU A 67 15.63 -11.70 10.84
C GLU A 67 16.92 -12.55 10.71
N GLU A 68 17.41 -13.07 11.84
CA GLU A 68 18.71 -13.73 12.03
C GLU A 68 19.15 -14.66 10.88
N GLY A 69 20.42 -14.52 10.48
CA GLY A 69 21.04 -15.30 9.40
C GLY A 69 21.39 -14.49 8.15
N VAL A 70 21.08 -13.19 8.14
CA VAL A 70 21.51 -12.22 7.13
C VAL A 70 22.57 -11.31 7.73
N ASP A 71 23.64 -11.00 6.97
CA ASP A 71 24.79 -10.19 7.42
C ASP A 71 24.46 -8.69 7.62
N SER A 72 23.19 -8.30 7.55
CA SER A 72 22.72 -6.91 7.65
C SER A 72 21.45 -6.83 8.51
N ASP A 73 21.51 -6.01 9.57
CA ASP A 73 20.38 -5.68 10.44
C ASP A 73 19.49 -4.57 9.86
N THR A 74 19.88 -4.01 8.73
CA THR A 74 19.17 -2.96 7.99
C THR A 74 18.52 -3.48 6.70
N ALA A 75 18.72 -4.75 6.37
CA ALA A 75 18.11 -5.42 5.23
C ALA A 75 16.63 -5.71 5.46
N TRP A 76 15.85 -5.62 4.40
CA TRP A 76 14.41 -5.84 4.41
C TRP A 76 13.96 -6.52 3.12
N ARG A 77 12.78 -7.14 3.18
CA ARG A 77 12.12 -7.76 2.03
C ARG A 77 10.64 -7.48 2.08
N VAL A 78 10.11 -6.82 1.05
CA VAL A 78 8.69 -6.47 0.97
C VAL A 78 8.06 -7.01 -0.29
N LEU A 79 6.74 -7.14 -0.23
CA LEU A 79 5.89 -7.30 -1.39
C LEU A 79 5.55 -5.91 -1.95
N CYS A 80 5.54 -5.78 -3.27
CA CYS A 80 4.89 -4.68 -3.98
C CYS A 80 3.89 -5.24 -4.97
N ARG A 81 2.67 -4.72 -4.93
CA ARG A 81 1.56 -5.05 -5.81
C ARG A 81 1.45 -3.97 -6.89
N VAL A 82 1.72 -4.35 -8.12
CA VAL A 82 1.58 -3.47 -9.28
C VAL A 82 0.20 -3.69 -9.88
N HIS A 83 -0.66 -2.69 -9.76
CA HIS A 83 -2.02 -2.69 -10.31
C HIS A 83 -1.99 -2.27 -11.77
N TYR A 84 -2.78 -2.94 -12.61
CA TYR A 84 -2.87 -2.63 -14.03
C TYR A 84 -4.22 -2.99 -14.64
N THR A 85 -4.57 -2.34 -15.74
CA THR A 85 -5.79 -2.65 -16.50
C THR A 85 -5.52 -3.63 -17.63
N SER A 86 -6.40 -4.60 -17.82
CA SER A 86 -6.41 -5.53 -18.96
C SER A 86 -7.76 -5.47 -19.69
N PRO A 87 -7.89 -6.05 -20.91
CA PRO A 87 -9.19 -6.18 -21.57
C PRO A 87 -10.25 -6.93 -20.76
N THR A 88 -9.84 -7.69 -19.74
CA THR A 88 -10.72 -8.49 -18.88
C THR A 88 -11.02 -7.82 -17.53
N GLY A 89 -10.53 -6.60 -17.31
CA GLY A 89 -10.69 -5.85 -16.06
C GLY A 89 -9.37 -5.57 -15.34
N ASP A 90 -9.49 -5.08 -14.11
CA ASP A 90 -8.38 -4.74 -13.22
C ASP A 90 -7.66 -6.01 -12.76
N ARG A 91 -6.33 -5.93 -12.76
CA ARG A 91 -5.42 -7.02 -12.41
C ARG A 91 -4.30 -6.47 -11.56
N TYR A 92 -3.55 -7.38 -10.96
CA TYR A 92 -2.31 -7.04 -10.28
C TYR A 92 -1.23 -8.07 -10.56
N GLN A 93 0.02 -7.63 -10.46
CA GLN A 93 1.21 -8.46 -10.49
C GLN A 93 2.03 -8.15 -9.24
N ASP A 94 2.26 -9.18 -8.44
CA ASP A 94 3.08 -9.04 -7.24
C ASP A 94 4.57 -9.21 -7.59
N THR A 95 5.41 -8.40 -6.96
CA THR A 95 6.87 -8.45 -7.04
C THR A 95 7.47 -8.38 -5.63
N THR A 96 8.55 -9.12 -5.40
CA THR A 96 9.33 -9.02 -4.17
C THR A 96 10.48 -8.06 -4.38
N CYS A 97 10.55 -7.05 -3.53
CA CYS A 97 11.65 -6.11 -3.50
C CYS A 97 12.51 -6.40 -2.27
N ILE A 98 13.82 -6.48 -2.47
CA ILE A 98 14.80 -6.66 -1.40
C ILE A 98 15.68 -5.42 -1.43
N GLY A 99 15.90 -4.82 -0.28
CA GLY A 99 16.78 -3.68 -0.16
C GLY A 99 17.37 -3.59 1.23
N ASP A 100 18.14 -2.54 1.44
CA ASP A 100 18.87 -2.30 2.67
C ASP A 100 18.87 -0.81 2.99
N PHE A 101 18.40 -0.43 4.19
CA PHE A 101 18.40 0.97 4.63
C PHE A 101 19.80 1.60 4.71
N ALA A 102 20.86 0.79 4.80
CA ALA A 102 22.25 1.24 4.85
C ALA A 102 22.90 1.38 3.46
N SER A 103 22.22 1.00 2.37
CA SER A 103 22.74 1.07 1.00
C SER A 103 22.27 2.32 0.24
N ASP A 104 23.07 2.76 -0.74
CA ASP A 104 22.74 3.85 -1.68
C ASP A 104 23.09 3.43 -3.13
N PRO A 105 22.09 3.14 -4.00
CA PRO A 105 20.65 3.13 -3.70
C PRO A 105 20.26 1.99 -2.74
N MET A 106 19.11 2.11 -2.07
CA MET A 106 18.63 1.10 -1.12
C MET A 106 18.21 -0.18 -1.83
N LEU A 107 17.71 -0.05 -3.06
CA LEU A 107 17.41 -1.13 -3.99
C LEU A 107 17.59 -0.63 -5.43
N ASP A 108 17.83 -1.55 -6.36
CA ASP A 108 17.96 -1.27 -7.80
C ASP A 108 17.03 -2.12 -8.66
N HIS A 109 16.44 -3.19 -8.11
CA HIS A 109 15.47 -4.04 -8.79
C HIS A 109 14.51 -4.74 -7.83
N CYS A 110 13.36 -5.15 -8.35
CA CYS A 110 12.47 -6.11 -7.71
C CYS A 110 12.37 -7.38 -8.57
N TYR A 111 12.11 -8.51 -7.91
CA TYR A 111 11.97 -9.81 -8.54
C TYR A 111 10.51 -10.14 -8.73
N ARG A 112 10.12 -10.61 -9.92
CA ARG A 112 8.74 -11.07 -10.13
C ARG A 112 8.43 -12.20 -9.15
N TRP A 113 7.37 -12.03 -8.36
CA TRP A 113 7.02 -13.03 -7.37
C TRP A 113 6.58 -14.31 -8.08
N THR A 114 7.19 -15.41 -7.68
CA THR A 114 6.78 -16.77 -8.01
C THR A 114 6.61 -17.48 -6.68
N HIS A 115 5.49 -18.17 -6.50
CA HIS A 115 5.25 -18.89 -5.25
C HIS A 115 6.32 -19.97 -5.04
N TYR A 116 6.98 -19.93 -3.88
CA TYR A 116 7.86 -20.98 -3.39
C TYR A 116 7.37 -21.40 -2.01
N ASP A 117 7.26 -22.72 -1.76
CA ASP A 117 6.69 -23.27 -0.53
C ASP A 117 7.43 -22.84 0.76
N PHE A 118 8.65 -22.32 0.65
CA PHE A 118 9.48 -21.84 1.75
C PHE A 118 9.47 -20.30 1.92
N ALA A 119 8.82 -19.57 1.02
CA ALA A 119 8.73 -18.12 1.12
C ALA A 119 7.71 -17.72 2.19
N GLU A 120 7.97 -16.58 2.84
CA GLU A 120 7.05 -15.98 3.79
C GLU A 120 5.70 -15.72 3.14
N VAL A 121 4.62 -16.07 3.84
CA VAL A 121 3.25 -15.83 3.38
C VAL A 121 2.91 -14.39 3.68
N PHE A 122 2.71 -13.60 2.64
CA PHE A 122 2.18 -12.24 2.77
C PHE A 122 0.65 -12.34 2.71
N GLU A 123 -0.02 -11.96 3.80
CA GLU A 123 -1.47 -11.76 3.78
C GLU A 123 -1.81 -10.58 2.87
N ASP A 124 -3.01 -10.57 2.28
CA ASP A 124 -3.45 -9.55 1.32
C ASP A 124 -3.50 -8.11 1.89
N HIS A 125 -3.14 -7.91 3.17
CA HIS A 125 -3.06 -6.62 3.83
C HIS A 125 -1.96 -6.62 4.93
N PRO A 126 -1.35 -5.46 5.27
CA PRO A 126 -1.55 -4.14 4.67
C PRO A 126 -0.41 -3.72 3.72
N GLY A 127 -0.71 -3.60 2.43
CA GLY A 127 0.08 -2.75 1.51
C GLY A 127 -0.28 -1.27 1.69
N VAL A 128 0.66 -0.36 1.42
CA VAL A 128 0.45 1.10 1.43
C VAL A 128 0.72 1.63 0.03
N SER A 129 -0.13 2.53 -0.46
CA SER A 129 0.08 3.18 -1.77
C SER A 129 1.43 3.90 -1.81
N THR A 130 2.21 3.60 -2.84
CA THR A 130 3.42 4.36 -3.16
C THR A 130 3.07 5.39 -4.22
N GLY A 131 3.37 6.67 -3.95
CA GLY A 131 3.43 7.75 -4.95
C GLY A 131 2.15 8.08 -5.71
#